data_AF-A0AAU3WQ39-F1
#
_entry.id   AF-A0AAU3WQ39-F1
#
_cell.length_a   1.000
_cell.length_b   1.000
_cell.length_c   1.000
_cell.angle_alpha   90.00
_cell.angle_beta   90.00
_cell.angle_gamma   90.00
#
_symmetry.space_group_name_H-M   'P 1'
#
loop_
_entity.id
_entity.type
_entity.pdbx_description
1 polymer ?
#
loop_
_entity_poly.entity_id
_entity_poly.type
_entity_poly.pdbx_seq_one_letter_code
_entity_poly.pdbx_strand_id
1 'polypeptide(L)'
;METIDAQIQSALHQASPEAAMRDVKHAVARELQSLDPKTEIKSTDYFNHTFIPDFVLNWGSGANRSSRDVYLRFSIDAPLIQRDLKSLRDESPAFIAIARSPHESRDPEAISYDYDDCLLSSTSTLESITLEGAQTPVTQMLKASLLQGGKGYLVGPNASVVQQAVSATDSALLRLDESTVATTVQVMHEHLSPAFSSKIERVMQVMWVSQGGSPGEFPGTRDREPSLSAAELSEIIPFLLGLEEVSNSEFWRNLGENLTLQHLQELAHWPKGRNLD
;
A
#
# COMPACT_ATOMS: atom_id res chain seq x y z
N MET A 1 -3.98 -7.18 -21.97
CA MET A 1 -3.92 -5.85 -21.36
C MET A 1 -2.57 -5.26 -21.72
N GLU A 2 -2.50 -4.01 -22.17
CA GLU A 2 -1.22 -3.35 -22.47
C GLU A 2 -0.57 -2.91 -21.16
N THR A 3 0.73 -3.21 -20.98
CA THR A 3 1.43 -2.91 -19.72
C THR A 3 1.55 -1.41 -19.49
N ILE A 4 1.66 -0.97 -18.23
CA ILE A 4 1.85 0.45 -17.91
C ILE A 4 3.09 1.03 -18.62
N ASP A 5 4.16 0.26 -18.72
CA ASP A 5 5.37 0.66 -19.41
C ASP A 5 5.12 0.95 -20.89
N ALA A 6 4.34 0.10 -21.58
CA ALA A 6 4.01 0.31 -22.99
C ALA A 6 3.13 1.56 -23.18
N GLN A 7 2.18 1.79 -22.26
CA GLN A 7 1.33 2.99 -22.28
C GLN A 7 2.16 4.26 -22.06
N ILE A 8 3.08 4.26 -21.09
CA ILE A 8 3.97 5.39 -20.82
C ILE A 8 4.90 5.64 -22.01
N GLN A 9 5.52 4.60 -22.56
CA GLN A 9 6.37 4.75 -23.74
C GLN A 9 5.58 5.32 -24.93
N SER A 10 4.39 4.82 -25.18
CA SER A 10 3.50 5.35 -26.24
C SER A 10 3.17 6.83 -26.01
N ALA A 11 2.84 7.21 -24.78
CA ALA A 11 2.57 8.60 -24.40
C ALA A 11 3.78 9.52 -24.60
N LEU A 12 4.99 9.05 -24.28
CA LEU A 12 6.22 9.82 -24.46
C LEU A 12 6.58 10.10 -25.94
N HIS A 13 6.04 9.33 -26.89
CA HIS A 13 6.26 9.55 -28.33
C HIS A 13 5.28 10.55 -28.97
N GLN A 14 4.41 11.18 -28.17
CA GLN A 14 3.48 12.18 -28.70
C GLN A 14 4.19 13.48 -29.13
N ALA A 15 3.65 14.11 -30.18
CA ALA A 15 4.23 15.32 -30.74
C ALA A 15 4.04 16.57 -29.85
N SER A 16 3.05 16.57 -28.95
CA SER A 16 2.81 17.65 -27.99
C SER A 16 3.31 17.24 -26.60
N PRO A 17 4.19 18.04 -25.97
CA PRO A 17 4.63 17.81 -24.59
C PRO A 17 3.48 17.78 -23.58
N GLU A 18 2.46 18.61 -23.77
CA GLU A 18 1.29 18.67 -22.90
C GLU A 18 0.45 17.39 -23.02
N ALA A 19 0.32 16.87 -24.24
CA ALA A 19 -0.40 15.63 -24.50
C ALA A 19 0.37 14.42 -23.94
N ALA A 20 1.69 14.38 -24.10
CA ALA A 20 2.55 13.37 -23.47
C ALA A 20 2.43 13.39 -21.93
N MET A 21 2.52 14.56 -21.31
CA MET A 21 2.37 14.73 -19.86
C MET A 21 1.01 14.21 -19.36
N ARG A 22 -0.07 14.64 -20.00
CA ARG A 22 -1.44 14.25 -19.63
C ARG A 22 -1.60 12.74 -19.70
N ASP A 23 -1.10 12.11 -20.76
CA ASP A 23 -1.34 10.69 -21.02
C ASP A 23 -0.46 9.80 -20.11
N VAL A 24 0.76 10.22 -19.79
CA VAL A 24 1.59 9.59 -18.74
C VAL A 24 0.88 9.68 -17.39
N LYS A 25 0.43 10.87 -16.99
CA LYS A 25 -0.28 11.05 -15.72
C LYS A 25 -1.55 10.22 -15.66
N HIS A 26 -2.28 10.10 -16.76
CA HIS A 26 -3.47 9.26 -16.83
C HIS A 26 -3.14 7.77 -16.65
N ALA A 27 -2.08 7.26 -17.29
CA ALA A 27 -1.64 5.89 -17.12
C ALA A 27 -1.25 5.59 -15.66
N VAL A 28 -0.46 6.47 -15.03
CA VAL A 28 -0.03 6.31 -13.64
C VAL A 28 -1.21 6.42 -12.66
N ALA A 29 -2.12 7.39 -12.85
CA ALA A 29 -3.29 7.53 -11.98
C ALA A 29 -4.18 6.28 -11.99
N ARG A 30 -4.35 5.62 -13.15
CA ARG A 30 -5.09 4.35 -13.23
C ARG A 30 -4.43 3.24 -12.42
N GLU A 31 -3.11 3.17 -12.45
CA GLU A 31 -2.36 2.17 -11.68
C GLU A 31 -2.47 2.41 -10.18
N LEU A 32 -2.29 3.67 -9.75
CA LEU A 32 -2.47 4.07 -8.35
C LEU A 32 -3.90 3.74 -7.87
N GLN A 33 -4.91 4.01 -8.70
CA GLN A 33 -6.30 3.68 -8.39
C GLN A 33 -6.56 2.17 -8.35
N SER A 34 -5.79 1.37 -9.11
CA SER A 34 -5.94 -0.09 -9.12
C SER A 34 -5.34 -0.74 -7.87
N LEU A 35 -4.30 -0.14 -7.28
CA LEU A 35 -3.77 -0.56 -5.98
C LEU A 35 -4.71 -0.22 -4.82
N ASP A 36 -5.34 0.95 -4.87
CA ASP A 36 -6.32 1.39 -3.88
C ASP A 36 -7.50 2.12 -4.55
N PRO A 37 -8.60 1.39 -4.82
CA PRO A 37 -9.80 1.92 -5.48
C PRO A 37 -10.50 3.06 -4.72
N LYS A 38 -10.17 3.32 -3.46
CA LYS A 38 -10.79 4.39 -2.66
C LYS A 38 -9.95 5.66 -2.58
N THR A 39 -8.74 5.64 -3.15
CA THR A 39 -7.89 6.81 -3.20
C THR A 39 -8.54 7.90 -4.04
N GLU A 40 -8.63 9.12 -3.51
CA GLU A 40 -8.94 10.31 -4.30
C GLU A 40 -7.63 10.89 -4.85
N ILE A 41 -7.45 10.79 -6.17
CA ILE A 41 -6.23 11.23 -6.86
C ILE A 41 -6.45 12.64 -7.42
N LYS A 42 -5.75 13.63 -6.87
CA LYS A 42 -5.71 14.99 -7.42
C LYS A 42 -4.44 15.18 -8.25
N SER A 43 -4.58 15.22 -9.57
CA SER A 43 -3.48 15.62 -10.45
C SER A 43 -3.20 17.11 -10.35
N THR A 44 -1.93 17.47 -10.23
CA THR A 44 -1.48 18.86 -10.39
C THR A 44 -1.22 19.18 -11.86
N ASP A 45 -1.01 20.45 -12.18
CA ASP A 45 -0.59 20.90 -13.52
C ASP A 45 0.92 20.77 -13.75
N TYR A 46 1.67 20.29 -12.75
CA TYR A 46 3.13 20.17 -12.79
C TYR A 46 3.56 18.76 -13.12
N PHE A 47 4.65 18.62 -13.87
CA PHE A 47 5.24 17.32 -14.18
C PHE A 47 6.74 17.36 -13.99
N ASN A 48 7.27 16.36 -13.26
CA ASN A 48 8.72 16.25 -12.97
C ASN A 48 9.29 17.51 -12.26
N HIS A 49 8.48 18.16 -11.41
CA HIS A 49 8.89 19.32 -10.63
C HIS A 49 9.49 18.91 -9.28
N THR A 50 10.51 19.62 -8.81
CA THR A 50 11.20 19.28 -7.55
C THR A 50 10.34 19.54 -6.31
N PHE A 51 9.52 20.59 -6.28
CA PHE A 51 8.82 21.02 -5.05
C PHE A 51 7.30 20.86 -5.09
N ILE A 52 6.73 20.51 -6.24
CA ILE A 52 5.28 20.40 -6.40
C ILE A 52 5.02 18.99 -6.88
N PRO A 53 4.19 18.21 -6.17
CA PRO A 53 3.92 16.83 -6.54
C PRO A 53 3.19 16.77 -7.87
N ASP A 54 3.29 15.63 -8.54
CA ASP A 54 2.51 15.32 -9.73
C ASP A 54 1.07 14.94 -9.36
N PHE A 55 0.91 14.26 -8.21
CA PHE A 55 -0.39 13.94 -7.60
C PHE A 55 -0.40 14.18 -6.10
N VAL A 56 -1.56 14.55 -5.57
CA VAL A 56 -1.86 14.46 -4.15
C VAL A 56 -2.91 13.36 -3.97
N LEU A 57 -2.53 12.28 -3.30
CA LEU A 57 -3.43 11.20 -2.92
C LEU A 57 -4.13 11.58 -1.62
N ASN A 58 -5.41 11.27 -1.50
CA ASN A 58 -6.17 11.51 -0.28
C ASN A 58 -7.01 10.30 0.08
N TRP A 59 -7.12 10.05 1.39
CA TRP A 59 -7.96 9.00 1.95
C TRP A 59 -8.84 9.54 3.07
N GLY A 60 -10.01 8.93 3.22
CA GLY A 60 -10.99 9.34 4.23
C GLY A 60 -11.69 10.66 3.92
N SER A 61 -12.41 11.18 4.92
CA SER A 61 -13.16 12.43 4.81
C SER A 61 -13.14 13.20 6.13
N GLY A 62 -13.38 14.51 6.07
CA GLY A 62 -13.45 15.37 7.26
C GLY A 62 -12.11 15.48 8.01
N ALA A 63 -12.16 15.39 9.34
CA ALA A 63 -11.02 15.62 10.23
C ALA A 63 -9.92 14.54 10.18
N ASN A 64 -10.22 13.35 9.65
CA ASN A 64 -9.28 12.22 9.53
C ASN A 64 -8.77 12.04 8.10
N ARG A 65 -8.79 13.09 7.29
CA ARG A 65 -8.27 13.05 5.92
C ARG A 65 -6.75 12.93 5.96
N SER A 66 -6.21 11.80 5.51
CA SER A 66 -4.78 11.65 5.27
C SER A 66 -4.46 11.97 3.83
N SER A 67 -3.25 12.46 3.58
CA SER A 67 -2.76 12.75 2.24
C SER A 67 -1.33 12.27 2.04
N ARG A 68 -0.98 12.01 0.80
CA ARG A 68 0.39 11.71 0.40
C ARG A 68 0.70 12.33 -0.95
N ASP A 69 1.84 13.00 -0.99
CA ASP A 69 2.39 13.59 -2.19
C ASP A 69 3.11 12.55 -3.03
N VAL A 70 2.83 12.53 -4.33
CA VAL A 70 3.45 11.62 -5.30
C VAL A 70 4.19 12.43 -6.35
N TYR A 71 5.47 12.15 -6.48
CA TYR A 71 6.39 12.76 -7.42
C TYR A 71 6.78 11.76 -8.49
N LEU A 72 6.48 12.06 -9.76
CA LEU A 72 6.91 11.26 -10.88
C LEU A 72 8.32 11.68 -11.30
N ARG A 73 9.18 10.69 -11.55
CA ARG A 73 10.55 10.90 -12.03
C ARG A 73 10.83 9.95 -13.17
N PHE A 74 11.68 10.34 -14.11
CA PHE A 74 12.15 9.40 -15.14
C PHE A 74 12.96 8.26 -14.53
N SER A 75 13.76 8.55 -13.51
CA SER A 75 14.48 7.56 -12.70
C SER A 75 14.56 8.03 -11.25
N ILE A 76 14.63 7.07 -10.33
CA ILE A 76 14.87 7.26 -8.90
C ILE A 76 16.32 6.92 -8.51
N ASP A 77 17.22 6.76 -9.48
CA ASP A 77 18.60 6.42 -9.22
C ASP A 77 19.35 7.57 -8.53
N ALA A 78 20.22 7.21 -7.58
CA ALA A 78 21.19 8.13 -7.05
C ALA A 78 22.18 8.58 -8.16
N PRO A 79 22.64 9.84 -8.15
CA PRO A 79 22.44 10.87 -7.13
C PRO A 79 21.22 11.79 -7.38
N LEU A 80 20.46 11.59 -8.46
CA LEU A 80 19.43 12.54 -8.91
C LEU A 80 18.33 12.78 -7.88
N ILE A 81 17.91 11.72 -7.18
CA ILE A 81 16.83 11.79 -6.19
C ILE A 81 17.27 12.31 -4.81
N GLN A 82 18.58 12.28 -4.50
CA GLN A 82 19.08 12.61 -3.15
C GLN A 82 18.78 14.05 -2.73
N ARG A 83 18.80 15.00 -3.68
CA ARG A 83 18.48 16.40 -3.40
C ARG A 83 17.00 16.60 -3.08
N ASP A 84 16.15 15.91 -3.84
CA ASP A 84 14.69 15.97 -3.68
C ASP A 84 14.30 15.35 -2.33
N LEU A 85 14.88 14.20 -1.98
CA LEU A 85 14.65 13.51 -0.71
C LEU A 85 15.03 14.36 0.51
N LYS A 86 16.18 15.04 0.47
CA LYS A 86 16.59 15.95 1.56
C LYS A 86 15.61 17.11 1.79
N SER A 87 14.85 17.49 0.77
CA SER A 87 13.98 18.67 0.80
C SER A 87 12.52 18.35 1.12
N LEU A 88 12.08 17.11 0.91
CA LEU A 88 10.66 16.74 0.92
C LEU A 88 10.29 15.66 1.95
N ARG A 89 11.24 15.15 2.75
CA ARG A 89 11.03 13.98 3.61
C ARG A 89 9.95 14.13 4.68
N ASP A 90 9.66 15.35 5.13
CA ASP A 90 8.88 15.61 6.35
C ASP A 90 7.39 15.19 6.21
N GLU A 91 6.91 14.92 4.99
CA GLU A 91 5.52 14.48 4.70
C GLU A 91 5.43 13.05 4.13
N SER A 92 6.50 12.24 4.27
CA SER A 92 6.54 10.85 3.77
C SER A 92 6.08 10.68 2.31
N PRO A 93 6.63 11.44 1.35
CA PRO A 93 6.23 11.41 -0.05
C PRO A 93 6.57 10.07 -0.72
N ALA A 94 5.92 9.83 -1.85
CA ALA A 94 6.24 8.74 -2.76
C ALA A 94 6.89 9.27 -4.05
N PHE A 95 8.04 8.71 -4.41
CA PHE A 95 8.73 8.97 -5.68
C PHE A 95 8.58 7.75 -6.58
N ILE A 96 7.94 7.93 -7.72
CA ILE A 96 7.61 6.86 -8.66
C ILE A 96 8.37 7.07 -9.97
N ALA A 97 9.25 6.12 -10.31
CA ALA A 97 9.93 6.07 -11.58
C ALA A 97 8.96 5.66 -12.71
N ILE A 98 8.87 6.45 -13.78
CA ILE A 98 8.03 6.18 -14.96
C ILE A 98 8.81 5.53 -16.11
N ALA A 99 10.14 5.57 -16.10
CA ALA A 99 10.95 4.83 -17.04
C ALA A 99 11.67 3.70 -16.33
N ARG A 100 11.82 2.59 -17.05
CA ARG A 100 12.60 1.45 -16.59
C ARG A 100 14.06 1.89 -16.54
N SER A 101 14.63 2.01 -15.35
CA SER A 101 16.06 2.28 -15.26
C SER A 101 16.82 1.06 -15.82
N PRO A 102 17.69 1.23 -16.83
CA PRO A 102 18.60 0.17 -17.26
C PRO A 102 19.71 -0.09 -16.23
N HIS A 103 19.79 0.74 -15.19
CA HIS A 103 20.79 0.66 -14.14
C HIS A 103 20.09 0.52 -12.80
N GLU A 104 20.01 -0.71 -12.30
CA GLU A 104 19.80 -0.91 -10.87
C GLU A 104 20.94 -0.17 -10.14
N SER A 105 20.59 0.83 -9.33
CA SER A 105 21.52 1.55 -8.47
C SER A 105 22.49 0.58 -7.79
N ARG A 106 23.80 0.85 -7.90
CA ARG A 106 24.90 -0.02 -7.43
C ARG A 106 24.89 -0.35 -5.94
N ASP A 107 24.05 0.33 -5.14
CA ASP A 107 23.92 0.12 -3.71
C ASP A 107 22.54 0.60 -3.20
N PRO A 108 21.51 -0.28 -3.24
CA PRO A 108 20.18 0.03 -2.69
C PRO A 108 20.19 0.18 -1.16
N GLU A 109 21.15 -0.42 -0.45
CA GLU A 109 21.25 -0.35 1.02
C GLU A 109 21.65 1.06 1.48
N ALA A 110 22.57 1.72 0.76
CA ALA A 110 22.95 3.11 1.02
C ALA A 110 21.81 4.12 0.79
N ILE A 111 20.85 3.82 -0.09
CA ILE A 111 19.67 4.66 -0.33
C ILE A 111 18.57 4.36 0.68
N SER A 112 18.41 3.09 1.09
CA SER A 112 17.36 2.69 2.03
C SER A 112 17.54 3.32 3.42
N TYR A 113 18.77 3.34 3.94
CA TYR A 113 19.02 3.77 5.32
C TYR A 113 18.81 5.28 5.57
N ASP A 114 19.05 6.11 4.57
CA ASP A 114 18.98 7.57 4.71
C ASP A 114 17.55 8.13 4.59
N TYR A 115 16.61 7.35 4.05
CA TYR A 115 15.31 7.85 3.59
C TYR A 115 14.14 6.93 3.94
N ASP A 116 14.21 6.35 5.14
CA ASP A 116 13.30 5.32 5.64
C ASP A 116 11.83 5.77 5.73
N ASP A 117 11.52 7.06 5.61
CA ASP A 117 10.14 7.59 5.68
C ASP A 117 9.51 7.87 4.30
N CYS A 118 10.27 7.78 3.20
CA CYS A 118 9.78 8.02 1.84
C CYS A 118 9.61 6.70 1.07
N LEU A 119 8.63 6.62 0.16
CA LEU A 119 8.53 5.49 -0.76
C LEU A 119 9.31 5.79 -2.04
N LEU A 120 10.21 4.91 -2.44
CA LEU A 120 10.93 4.95 -3.72
C LEU A 120 10.52 3.72 -4.53
N SER A 121 9.75 3.89 -5.60
CA SER A 121 9.24 2.76 -6.40
C SER A 121 9.18 3.08 -7.90
N SER A 122 8.68 2.15 -8.71
CA SER A 122 8.48 2.34 -10.15
C SER A 122 7.09 1.89 -10.58
N THR A 123 6.62 2.42 -11.71
CA THR A 123 5.34 2.01 -12.32
C THR A 123 5.29 0.51 -12.59
N SER A 124 6.40 -0.08 -13.02
CA SER A 124 6.51 -1.53 -13.24
C SER A 124 6.36 -2.35 -11.97
N THR A 125 6.86 -1.84 -10.83
CA THR A 125 6.72 -2.51 -9.53
C THR A 125 5.29 -2.39 -9.00
N LEU A 126 4.65 -1.23 -9.16
CA LEU A 126 3.26 -1.06 -8.79
C LEU A 126 2.37 -2.01 -9.60
N GLU A 127 2.57 -2.08 -10.92
CA GLU A 127 1.85 -3.00 -11.81
C GLU A 127 2.04 -4.47 -11.40
N SER A 128 3.26 -4.90 -11.07
CA SER A 128 3.50 -6.30 -10.68
C SER A 128 2.77 -6.69 -9.40
N ILE A 129 2.64 -5.76 -8.45
CA ILE A 129 1.90 -5.97 -7.20
C ILE A 129 0.38 -5.90 -7.46
N THR A 130 -0.08 -5.00 -8.32
CA THR A 130 -1.50 -4.89 -8.70
C THR A 130 -2.01 -6.15 -9.38
N LEU A 131 -1.21 -6.79 -10.23
CA LEU A 131 -1.57 -8.01 -10.95
C LEU A 131 -1.83 -9.22 -10.04
N GLU A 132 -1.31 -9.22 -8.81
CA GLU A 132 -1.59 -10.29 -7.83
C GLU A 132 -3.08 -10.27 -7.43
N GLY A 133 -3.84 -11.32 -7.71
CA GLY A 133 -5.28 -11.31 -7.41
C GLY A 133 -5.55 -11.16 -5.91
N ALA A 134 -6.33 -10.15 -5.50
CA ALA A 134 -6.65 -9.97 -4.08
C ALA A 134 -7.81 -10.89 -3.65
N GLN A 135 -7.49 -12.05 -3.09
CA GLN A 135 -8.48 -13.06 -2.70
C GLN A 135 -8.97 -12.89 -1.25
N THR A 136 -8.23 -12.16 -0.42
CA THR A 136 -8.59 -11.93 0.98
C THR A 136 -8.51 -10.45 1.37
N PRO A 137 -9.12 -10.05 2.51
CA PRO A 137 -8.98 -8.70 3.05
C PRO A 137 -7.53 -8.31 3.30
N VAL A 138 -6.68 -9.27 3.67
CA VAL A 138 -5.26 -9.02 3.98
C VAL A 138 -4.52 -8.57 2.72
N THR A 139 -4.72 -9.25 1.59
CA THR A 139 -4.08 -8.87 0.32
C THR A 139 -4.57 -7.52 -0.19
N GLN A 140 -5.87 -7.24 -0.08
CA GLN A 140 -6.40 -5.91 -0.45
C GLN A 140 -5.82 -4.82 0.45
N MET A 141 -5.75 -5.09 1.75
CA MET A 141 -5.18 -4.19 2.74
C MET A 141 -3.69 -3.92 2.50
N LEU A 142 -2.94 -4.95 2.16
CA LEU A 142 -1.53 -4.86 1.80
C LEU A 142 -1.29 -3.89 0.64
N LYS A 143 -2.03 -4.08 -0.45
CA LYS A 143 -1.92 -3.24 -1.64
C LYS A 143 -2.22 -1.77 -1.35
N ALA A 144 -3.31 -1.51 -0.64
CA ALA A 144 -3.68 -0.15 -0.27
C ALA A 144 -2.66 0.48 0.70
N SER A 145 -2.14 -0.31 1.64
CA SER A 145 -1.16 0.17 2.62
C SER A 145 0.19 0.51 2.00
N LEU A 146 0.58 -0.12 0.90
CA LEU A 146 1.79 0.28 0.15
C LEU A 146 1.68 1.71 -0.35
N LEU A 147 0.51 2.12 -0.86
CA LEU A 147 0.30 3.51 -1.29
C LEU A 147 0.15 4.47 -0.11
N GLN A 148 -0.56 4.09 0.94
CA GLN A 148 -0.84 4.99 2.06
C GLN A 148 0.34 5.18 3.00
N GLY A 149 1.12 4.11 3.23
CA GLY A 149 2.15 4.05 4.26
C GLY A 149 3.40 3.31 3.85
N GLY A 150 3.57 2.96 2.57
CA GLY A 150 4.80 2.35 2.07
C GLY A 150 6.01 3.27 2.26
N LYS A 151 7.17 2.66 2.46
CA LYS A 151 8.44 3.32 2.75
C LYS A 151 9.63 2.52 2.20
N GLY A 152 10.78 3.18 2.10
CA GLY A 152 12.03 2.61 1.65
C GLY A 152 12.11 2.39 0.14
N TYR A 153 13.11 1.63 -0.28
CA TYR A 153 13.43 1.35 -1.67
C TYR A 153 12.72 0.08 -2.17
N LEU A 154 11.65 0.27 -2.94
CA LEU A 154 10.77 -0.76 -3.48
C LEU A 154 10.92 -0.87 -5.01
N VAL A 155 12.11 -1.27 -5.46
CA VAL A 155 12.38 -1.68 -6.86
C VAL A 155 13.35 -2.87 -6.88
N GLY A 156 13.47 -3.54 -8.03
CA GLY A 156 14.42 -4.64 -8.23
C GLY A 156 14.17 -5.83 -7.27
N PRO A 157 15.19 -6.30 -6.53
CA PRO A 157 15.04 -7.41 -5.58
C PRO A 157 13.98 -7.16 -4.50
N ASN A 158 13.91 -5.95 -3.93
CA ASN A 158 12.95 -5.62 -2.86
C ASN A 158 11.51 -5.68 -3.35
N ALA A 159 11.26 -5.21 -4.58
CA ALA A 159 9.95 -5.34 -5.21
C ALA A 159 9.53 -6.82 -5.37
N SER A 160 10.48 -7.68 -5.72
CA SER A 160 10.22 -9.12 -5.87
C SER A 160 9.91 -9.78 -4.53
N VAL A 161 10.59 -9.38 -3.45
CA VAL A 161 10.32 -9.85 -2.08
C VAL A 161 8.91 -9.44 -1.62
N VAL A 162 8.53 -8.17 -1.82
CA VAL A 162 7.19 -7.69 -1.48
C VAL A 162 6.12 -8.38 -2.32
N GLN A 163 6.32 -8.53 -3.62
CA GLN A 163 5.38 -9.25 -4.49
C GLN A 163 5.20 -10.71 -4.04
N GLN A 164 6.29 -11.41 -3.73
CA GLN A 164 6.23 -12.78 -3.23
C GLN A 164 5.46 -12.86 -1.90
N ALA A 165 5.73 -11.94 -0.97
CA ALA A 165 5.00 -11.87 0.30
C ALA A 165 3.49 -11.66 0.07
N VAL A 166 3.10 -10.70 -0.77
CA VAL A 166 1.69 -10.43 -1.12
C VAL A 166 1.03 -11.65 -1.75
N SER A 167 1.67 -12.28 -2.75
CA SER A 167 1.11 -13.45 -3.46
C SER A 167 0.97 -14.70 -2.57
N ALA A 168 1.89 -14.88 -1.62
CA ALA A 168 1.91 -16.05 -0.76
C ALA A 168 1.01 -15.91 0.48
N THR A 169 0.68 -14.67 0.88
CA THR A 169 -0.02 -14.36 2.14
C THR A 169 -1.31 -15.16 2.30
N ASP A 170 -2.18 -15.13 1.29
CA ASP A 170 -3.50 -15.76 1.37
C ASP A 170 -3.39 -17.27 1.57
N SER A 171 -2.56 -17.92 0.76
CA SER A 171 -2.31 -19.35 0.84
C SER A 171 -1.63 -19.76 2.16
N ALA A 172 -0.76 -18.91 2.70
CA ALA A 172 -0.09 -19.15 3.97
C ALA A 172 -1.05 -19.08 5.15
N LEU A 173 -1.92 -18.06 5.19
CA LEU A 173 -2.94 -17.92 6.23
C LEU A 173 -3.95 -19.08 6.22
N LEU A 174 -4.40 -19.50 5.03
CA LEU A 174 -5.31 -20.65 4.89
C LEU A 174 -4.70 -21.98 5.35
N ARG A 175 -3.39 -22.16 5.18
CA ARG A 175 -2.67 -23.38 5.59
C ARG A 175 -2.07 -23.30 6.98
N LEU A 176 -2.21 -22.16 7.67
CA LEU A 176 -1.53 -21.88 8.93
C LEU A 176 -0.01 -22.11 8.82
N ASP A 177 0.60 -21.67 7.72
CA ASP A 177 2.05 -21.77 7.50
C ASP A 177 2.78 -20.67 8.25
N GLU A 178 3.25 -20.99 9.45
CA GLU A 178 3.96 -20.06 10.33
C GLU A 178 5.15 -19.39 9.64
N SER A 179 5.93 -20.12 8.85
CA SER A 179 7.17 -19.62 8.26
C SER A 179 6.91 -18.55 7.19
N THR A 180 5.92 -18.78 6.34
CA THR A 180 5.54 -17.83 5.28
C THR A 180 4.83 -16.62 5.87
N VAL A 181 3.98 -16.80 6.89
CA VAL A 181 3.34 -15.70 7.60
C VAL A 181 4.38 -14.83 8.32
N ALA A 182 5.36 -15.43 9.01
CA ALA A 182 6.46 -14.71 9.66
C ALA A 182 7.24 -13.84 8.67
N THR A 183 7.60 -14.44 7.52
CA THR A 183 8.32 -13.74 6.45
C THR A 183 7.50 -12.55 5.93
N THR A 184 6.19 -12.75 5.74
CA THR A 184 5.30 -11.69 5.27
C THR A 184 5.24 -10.53 6.29
N VAL A 185 5.07 -10.84 7.59
CA VAL A 185 5.07 -9.84 8.65
C VAL A 185 6.38 -9.05 8.66
N GLN A 186 7.53 -9.72 8.55
CA GLN A 186 8.82 -9.07 8.49
C GLN A 186 8.91 -8.09 7.30
N VAL A 187 8.54 -8.54 6.10
CA VAL A 187 8.55 -7.71 4.88
C VAL A 187 7.65 -6.47 5.04
N MET A 188 6.50 -6.59 5.71
CA MET A 188 5.64 -5.44 6.01
C MET A 188 6.30 -4.44 6.96
N HIS A 189 7.01 -4.89 8.00
CA HIS A 189 7.71 -4.00 8.92
C HIS A 189 8.88 -3.27 8.24
N GLU A 190 9.53 -3.92 7.28
CA GLU A 190 10.63 -3.33 6.50
C GLU A 190 10.11 -2.26 5.52
N HIS A 191 8.95 -2.50 4.88
CA HIS A 191 8.48 -1.66 3.76
C HIS A 191 7.24 -0.80 4.04
N LEU A 192 6.66 -0.86 5.25
CA LEU A 192 5.55 -0.01 5.65
C LEU A 192 5.89 0.78 6.91
N SER A 193 5.27 1.96 7.05
CA SER A 193 5.33 2.72 8.29
C SER A 193 4.75 1.93 9.47
N PRO A 194 5.20 2.18 10.71
CA PRO A 194 4.78 1.41 11.88
C PRO A 194 3.27 1.38 12.10
N ALA A 195 2.57 2.46 11.74
CA ALA A 195 1.11 2.55 11.87
C ALA A 195 0.40 1.59 10.91
N PHE A 196 0.91 1.42 9.69
CA PHE A 196 0.34 0.51 8.72
C PHE A 196 0.77 -0.93 8.98
N SER A 197 2.05 -1.22 9.21
CA SER A 197 2.52 -2.59 9.50
C SER A 197 1.76 -3.20 10.69
N SER A 198 1.57 -2.41 11.75
CA SER A 198 0.78 -2.77 12.93
C SER A 198 -0.65 -3.18 12.60
N LYS A 199 -1.34 -2.41 11.75
CA LYS A 199 -2.73 -2.67 11.38
C LYS A 199 -2.85 -3.94 10.55
N ILE A 200 -1.95 -4.14 9.60
CA ILE A 200 -1.99 -5.35 8.74
C ILE A 200 -1.67 -6.59 9.56
N GLU A 201 -0.62 -6.55 10.38
CA GLU A 201 -0.26 -7.66 11.27
C GLU A 201 -1.47 -8.08 12.13
N ARG A 202 -2.23 -7.09 12.59
CA ARG A 202 -3.42 -7.35 13.39
C ARG A 202 -4.55 -8.01 12.59
N VAL A 203 -4.80 -7.58 11.35
CA VAL A 203 -5.77 -8.24 10.47
C VAL A 203 -5.31 -9.66 10.10
N MET A 204 -4.01 -9.87 9.88
CA MET A 204 -3.44 -11.20 9.66
C MET A 204 -3.66 -12.13 10.86
N GLN A 205 -3.50 -11.62 12.09
CA GLN A 205 -3.75 -12.40 13.30
C GLN A 205 -5.23 -12.78 13.43
N VAL A 206 -6.16 -11.86 13.14
CA VAL A 206 -7.60 -12.16 13.12
C VAL A 206 -7.91 -13.23 12.07
N MET A 207 -7.32 -13.12 10.88
CA MET A 207 -7.47 -14.09 9.82
C MET A 207 -6.91 -15.46 10.24
N TRP A 208 -5.72 -15.50 10.85
CA TRP A 208 -5.10 -16.72 11.38
C TRP A 208 -6.02 -17.46 12.36
N VAL A 209 -6.59 -16.74 13.33
CA VAL A 209 -7.55 -17.30 14.29
C VAL A 209 -8.83 -17.75 13.60
N SER A 210 -9.31 -17.03 12.58
CA SER A 210 -10.47 -17.46 11.78
C SER A 210 -10.26 -18.75 11.01
N GLN A 211 -9.01 -19.07 10.65
CA GLN A 211 -8.66 -20.35 10.00
C GLN A 211 -8.40 -21.47 11.02
N GLY A 212 -8.66 -21.23 12.31
CA GLY A 212 -8.49 -22.21 13.39
C GLY A 212 -7.10 -22.23 14.04
N GLY A 213 -6.22 -21.28 13.68
CA GLY A 213 -4.92 -21.13 14.33
C GLY A 213 -5.02 -20.60 15.76
N SER A 214 -4.07 -20.98 16.62
CA SER A 214 -4.00 -20.43 17.96
C SER A 214 -3.42 -19.01 17.94
N PRO A 215 -3.99 -18.04 18.68
CA PRO A 215 -3.43 -16.69 18.84
C PRO A 215 -1.98 -16.70 19.36
N GLY A 216 -1.63 -17.70 20.18
CA GLY A 216 -0.29 -17.85 20.76
C GLY A 216 0.78 -18.37 19.79
N GLU A 217 0.35 -18.91 18.64
CA GLU A 217 1.19 -19.47 17.57
C GLU A 217 1.31 -18.52 16.38
N PHE A 218 0.57 -17.40 16.38
CA PHE A 218 0.69 -16.41 15.33
C PHE A 218 2.12 -15.83 15.28
N PRO A 219 2.82 -15.90 14.13
CA PRO A 219 4.21 -15.48 14.00
C PRO A 219 4.31 -13.95 13.78
N GLY A 220 3.83 -13.19 14.76
CA GLY A 220 3.86 -11.74 14.78
C GLY A 220 4.93 -11.15 15.70
N THR A 221 5.06 -9.83 15.65
CA THR A 221 5.89 -9.02 16.55
C THR A 221 5.09 -8.48 17.75
N ARG A 222 3.76 -8.43 17.63
CA ARG A 222 2.87 -7.92 18.68
C ARG A 222 2.58 -8.94 19.76
N ASP A 223 2.12 -8.42 20.90
CA ASP A 223 1.62 -9.23 22.00
C ASP A 223 0.53 -10.19 21.51
N ARG A 224 0.59 -11.43 22.03
CA ARG A 224 -0.23 -12.57 21.62
C ARG A 224 -1.68 -12.48 22.13
N GLU A 225 -2.18 -11.27 22.36
CA GLU A 225 -3.53 -11.07 22.85
C GLU A 225 -4.55 -11.48 21.78
N PRO A 226 -5.47 -12.40 22.12
CA PRO A 226 -6.39 -12.98 21.16
C PRO A 226 -7.48 -11.99 20.70
N SER A 227 -7.81 -11.00 21.52
CA SER A 227 -8.89 -10.05 21.31
C SER A 227 -8.36 -8.68 20.90
N LEU A 228 -9.02 -8.04 19.93
CA LEU A 228 -8.80 -6.64 19.55
C LEU A 228 -9.23 -5.71 20.67
N SER A 229 -8.36 -4.76 21.04
CA SER A 229 -8.78 -3.68 21.93
C SER A 229 -9.80 -2.78 21.25
N ALA A 230 -10.59 -2.04 22.03
CA ALA A 230 -11.56 -1.08 21.50
C ALA A 230 -10.91 -0.04 20.56
N ALA A 231 -9.72 0.45 20.93
CA ALA A 231 -8.97 1.38 20.09
C ALA A 231 -8.52 0.75 18.76
N GLU A 232 -8.04 -0.50 18.78
CA GLU A 232 -7.63 -1.22 17.56
C GLU A 232 -8.82 -1.48 16.63
N LEU A 233 -9.98 -1.81 17.19
CA LEU A 233 -11.22 -2.00 16.42
C LEU A 233 -11.66 -0.70 15.72
N SER A 234 -11.68 0.42 16.45
CA SER A 234 -12.02 1.72 15.88
C SER A 234 -11.04 2.16 14.78
N GLU A 235 -9.80 1.65 14.76
CA GLU A 235 -8.84 1.92 13.69
C GLU A 235 -8.97 0.98 12.48
N ILE A 236 -9.18 -0.32 12.73
CA ILE A 236 -9.13 -1.36 11.69
C ILE A 236 -10.46 -1.46 10.94
N ILE A 237 -11.60 -1.33 11.62
CA ILE A 237 -12.93 -1.49 10.99
C ILE A 237 -13.15 -0.47 9.87
N PRO A 238 -12.90 0.84 10.06
CA PRO A 238 -12.90 1.82 8.97
C PRO A 238 -12.18 1.35 7.70
N PHE A 239 -11.01 0.76 7.90
CA PHE A 239 -10.17 0.29 6.81
C PHE A 239 -10.76 -0.96 6.15
N LEU A 240 -11.25 -1.93 6.92
CA LEU A 240 -11.88 -3.16 6.41
C LEU A 240 -13.19 -2.89 5.67
N LEU A 241 -14.04 -2.00 6.19
CA LEU A 241 -15.22 -1.51 5.47
C LEU A 241 -14.81 -0.68 4.23
N GLY A 242 -13.59 -0.14 4.30
CA GLY A 242 -12.83 0.47 3.23
C GLY A 242 -12.32 -0.50 2.15
N LEU A 243 -12.42 -1.81 2.30
CA LEU A 243 -11.99 -2.74 1.26
C LEU A 243 -13.06 -2.98 0.18
N GLU A 244 -12.72 -3.75 -0.86
CA GLU A 244 -13.72 -4.39 -1.71
C GLU A 244 -14.50 -5.44 -0.89
N GLU A 245 -15.46 -6.10 -1.53
CA GLU A 245 -16.33 -7.06 -0.84
C GLU A 245 -15.50 -8.19 -0.20
N VAL A 246 -15.69 -8.37 1.10
CA VAL A 246 -15.08 -9.45 1.88
C VAL A 246 -16.13 -10.53 2.12
N SER A 247 -16.05 -11.62 1.37
CA SER A 247 -17.02 -12.72 1.42
C SER A 247 -16.80 -13.74 2.55
N ASN A 248 -15.76 -13.57 3.37
CA ASN A 248 -15.46 -14.48 4.47
C ASN A 248 -16.31 -14.17 5.72
N SER A 249 -17.37 -14.96 5.94
CA SER A 249 -18.26 -14.79 7.08
C SER A 249 -17.63 -15.16 8.43
N GLU A 250 -16.67 -16.09 8.47
CA GLU A 250 -15.98 -16.45 9.72
C GLU A 250 -15.04 -15.34 10.17
N PHE A 251 -14.38 -14.68 9.22
CA PHE A 251 -13.63 -13.46 9.48
C PHE A 251 -14.51 -12.38 10.12
N TRP A 252 -15.67 -12.07 9.51
CA TRP A 252 -16.60 -11.08 10.06
C TRP A 252 -17.19 -11.50 11.41
N ARG A 253 -17.45 -12.79 11.63
CA ARG A 253 -17.91 -13.33 12.91
C ARG A 253 -16.87 -13.10 14.00
N ASN A 254 -15.62 -13.48 13.76
CA ASN A 254 -14.54 -13.33 14.73
C ASN A 254 -14.20 -11.85 15.01
N LEU A 255 -14.25 -11.01 13.98
CA LEU A 255 -14.13 -9.56 14.16
C LEU A 255 -15.31 -9.02 15.01
N GLY A 256 -16.52 -9.51 14.70
CA GLY A 256 -17.77 -9.15 15.35
C GLY A 256 -17.86 -9.52 16.83
N GLU A 257 -17.26 -10.63 17.25
CA GLU A 257 -17.25 -11.10 18.65
C GLU A 257 -16.60 -10.08 19.61
N ASN A 258 -15.73 -9.22 19.09
CA ASN A 258 -15.06 -8.19 19.87
C ASN A 258 -15.73 -6.80 19.75
N LEU A 259 -16.81 -6.67 18.97
CA LEU A 259 -17.52 -5.41 18.79
C LEU A 259 -18.44 -5.10 19.98
N THR A 260 -18.41 -3.84 20.41
CA THR A 260 -19.33 -3.30 21.41
C THR A 260 -20.41 -2.48 20.72
N LEU A 261 -21.51 -2.21 21.42
CA LEU A 261 -22.57 -1.31 20.93
C LEU A 261 -22.02 0.10 20.62
N GLN A 262 -21.01 0.56 21.37
CA GLN A 262 -20.37 1.85 21.12
C GLN A 262 -19.67 1.88 19.75
N HIS A 263 -18.93 0.82 19.38
CA HIS A 263 -18.31 0.72 18.06
C HIS A 263 -19.37 0.79 16.94
N LEU A 264 -20.50 0.12 17.10
CA LEU A 264 -21.59 0.17 16.12
C LEU A 264 -22.23 1.56 16.00
N GLN A 265 -22.32 2.32 17.09
CA GLN A 265 -22.82 3.70 17.07
C GLN A 265 -21.86 4.66 16.36
N GLU A 266 -20.55 4.47 16.54
CA GLU A 266 -19.52 5.22 15.80
C GLU A 266 -19.60 4.90 14.29
N LEU A 267 -19.86 3.64 13.94
CA LEU A 267 -20.04 3.19 12.55
C LEU A 267 -21.35 3.64 11.91
N ALA A 268 -22.37 4.05 12.69
CA ALA A 268 -23.63 4.52 12.13
C ALA A 268 -23.49 5.78 11.25
N HIS A 269 -22.36 6.49 11.39
CA HIS A 269 -22.01 7.67 10.60
C HIS A 269 -21.09 7.33 9.41
N TRP A 270 -20.74 6.05 9.24
CA TRP A 270 -19.86 5.59 8.17
C TRP A 270 -20.60 5.60 6.82
N PRO A 271 -19.93 6.00 5.73
CA PRO A 271 -20.53 5.90 4.40
C PRO A 271 -20.95 4.46 4.10
N LYS A 272 -22.13 4.28 3.51
CA LYS A 272 -22.56 2.95 3.04
C LYS A 272 -21.50 2.36 2.12
N GLY A 273 -21.14 1.10 2.35
CA GLY A 273 -20.16 0.36 1.56
C GLY A 273 -20.64 -1.07 1.35
N ARG A 274 -20.03 -1.78 0.39
CA ARG A 274 -20.42 -3.15 0.02
C ARG A 274 -20.36 -4.17 1.17
N ASN A 275 -19.56 -3.87 2.20
CA ASN A 275 -19.43 -4.69 3.41
C ASN A 275 -20.46 -4.33 4.51
N LEU A 276 -21.38 -3.39 4.26
CA LEU A 276 -22.45 -2.95 5.18
C LEU A 276 -23.87 -3.18 4.64
N ASP A 277 -24.00 -3.72 3.43
CA ASP A 277 -25.28 -4.09 2.79
C ASP A 277 -25.62 -5.57 3.05
#